data_AF-A0A963MWT7-F1
#
_entry.id   AF-A0A963MWT7-F1
#
_cell.length_a   1.000
_cell.length_b   1.000
_cell.length_c   1.000
_cell.angle_alpha   90.00
_cell.angle_beta   90.00
_cell.angle_gamma   90.00
#
_symmetry.space_group_name_H-M   'P 1'
#
loop_
_entity.id
_entity.type
_entity.pdbx_description
1 polymer ?
#
loop_
_entity_poly.entity_id
_entity_poly.type
_entity_poly.pdbx_seq_one_letter_code
_entity_poly.pdbx_strand_id
1 'polypeptide(L)'
;MKKPQSSHRRRRVYVDGDIQGRLIVALVLLEVGLLIAACVVLYLRFGAVIDDNLYVIHASDRTPLLPALGWELARVVLVCAAVNTVALVVAHRIWSRHVRQVLDGMRRRLDRVADLELRPDPQAQQETHRHRLVDLTEKWIEGERRRMVAVRIATARLPARLPADPKGREAGEALESLREAASQLRHGSHADETRDAG
;
A
#
# COMPACT_ATOMS: atom_id res chain seq x y z
N MET A 1 6.89 37.49 24.53
CA MET A 1 6.80 37.33 23.06
C MET A 1 6.94 35.84 22.71
N LYS A 2 5.87 35.22 22.19
CA LYS A 2 5.81 33.79 21.82
C LYS A 2 6.34 33.64 20.38
N LYS A 3 7.42 32.87 20.16
CA LYS A 3 7.93 32.59 18.82
C LYS A 3 6.96 31.66 18.06
N PRO A 4 6.71 31.90 16.76
CA PRO A 4 5.78 31.08 15.97
C PRO A 4 6.33 29.66 15.80
N GLN A 5 5.48 28.69 16.09
CA GLN A 5 5.73 27.27 15.94
C GLN A 5 5.93 26.95 14.45
N SER A 6 7.09 26.44 14.09
CA SER A 6 7.41 26.08 12.70
C SER A 6 6.51 24.94 12.24
N SER A 7 5.67 25.24 11.24
CA SER A 7 4.81 24.29 10.52
C SER A 7 5.67 23.22 9.85
N HIS A 8 5.96 22.14 10.59
CA HIS A 8 6.57 20.94 10.04
C HIS A 8 5.53 20.23 9.19
N ARG A 9 5.47 20.59 7.90
CA ARG A 9 4.68 19.93 6.86
C ARG A 9 5.18 18.48 6.72
N ARG A 10 4.59 17.59 7.52
CA ARG A 10 4.90 16.16 7.58
C ARG A 10 4.56 15.54 6.22
N ARG A 11 5.54 15.44 5.31
CA ARG A 11 5.42 14.65 4.08
C ARG A 11 5.23 13.19 4.48
N ARG A 12 3.99 12.73 4.47
CA ARG A 12 3.67 11.32 4.65
C ARG A 12 4.05 10.60 3.36
N VAL A 13 5.19 9.94 3.37
CA VAL A 13 5.59 8.98 2.35
C VAL A 13 4.77 7.71 2.63
N TYR A 14 3.64 7.57 1.94
CA TYR A 14 2.69 6.45 2.12
C TYR A 14 3.05 5.21 1.29
N VAL A 15 4.13 5.27 0.51
CA VAL A 15 4.53 4.20 -0.40
C VAL A 15 5.93 3.76 -0.03
N ASP A 16 6.13 2.44 0.12
CA ASP A 16 7.44 1.87 0.40
C ASP A 16 8.38 2.11 -0.78
N GLY A 17 9.17 3.18 -0.67
CA GLY A 17 10.02 3.67 -1.76
C GLY A 17 11.09 2.67 -2.19
N ASP A 18 11.47 1.75 -1.29
CA ASP A 18 12.45 0.70 -1.59
C ASP A 18 11.88 -0.33 -2.58
N ILE A 19 10.62 -0.75 -2.40
CA ILE A 19 9.96 -1.71 -3.30
C ILE A 19 9.65 -1.06 -4.64
N GLN A 20 9.10 0.16 -4.63
CA GLN A 20 8.81 0.90 -5.86
C GLN A 20 10.10 1.18 -6.64
N GLY A 21 11.17 1.58 -5.95
CA GLY A 21 12.48 1.85 -6.57
C GLY A 21 13.05 0.61 -7.25
N ARG A 22 13.05 -0.55 -6.58
CA ARG A 22 13.53 -1.81 -7.17
C ARG A 22 12.72 -2.24 -8.39
N LEU A 23 11.39 -2.07 -8.36
CA LEU A 23 10.52 -2.40 -9.49
C LEU A 23 10.83 -1.52 -10.71
N ILE A 24 10.99 -0.20 -10.49
CA ILE A 24 11.34 0.74 -11.56
C ILE A 24 12.71 0.41 -12.13
N VAL A 25 13.72 0.16 -11.28
CA VAL A 25 15.06 -0.22 -11.74
C VAL A 25 15.01 -1.50 -12.56
N ALA A 26 14.30 -2.53 -12.10
CA ALA A 26 14.14 -3.77 -12.84
C ALA A 26 13.46 -3.56 -14.20
N LEU A 27 12.41 -2.74 -14.26
CA LEU A 27 11.72 -2.41 -15.51
C LEU A 27 12.63 -1.65 -16.48
N VAL A 28 13.40 -0.68 -15.98
CA VAL A 28 14.35 0.09 -16.80
C VAL A 28 15.46 -0.82 -17.34
N LEU A 29 16.01 -1.71 -16.51
CA LEU A 29 17.03 -2.67 -16.97
C LEU A 29 16.45 -3.63 -18.02
N LEU A 30 15.21 -4.09 -17.84
CA LEU A 30 14.51 -4.89 -18.82
C LEU A 30 14.36 -4.13 -20.15
N GLU A 31 13.87 -2.89 -20.11
CA GLU A 31 13.68 -2.02 -21.29
C GLU A 31 14.99 -1.83 -22.05
N VAL A 32 16.09 -1.54 -21.34
CA VAL A 32 17.42 -1.37 -21.93
C VAL A 32 17.90 -2.66 -22.59
N GLY A 33 17.76 -3.81 -21.91
CA GLY A 33 18.11 -5.11 -22.47
C GLY A 33 17.30 -5.43 -23.73
N LEU A 34 16.00 -5.12 -23.71
CA LEU A 34 15.09 -5.35 -24.81
C LEU A 34 15.41 -4.46 -26.02
N LEU A 35 15.75 -3.19 -25.77
CA LEU A 35 16.21 -2.26 -26.80
C LEU A 35 17.51 -2.73 -27.44
N ILE A 36 18.49 -3.16 -26.63
CA ILE A 36 19.76 -3.70 -27.14
C ILE A 36 19.50 -4.94 -28.00
N ALA A 37 18.69 -5.88 -27.52
CA ALA A 37 18.34 -7.09 -28.26
C ALA A 37 17.63 -6.76 -29.59
N ALA A 38 16.69 -5.80 -29.58
CA ALA A 38 16.00 -5.34 -30.77
C ALA A 38 16.99 -4.74 -31.78
N CYS A 39 17.91 -3.88 -31.34
CA CYS A 39 18.96 -3.31 -32.20
C CYS A 39 19.86 -4.39 -32.81
N VAL A 40 20.27 -5.39 -32.03
CA VAL A 40 21.08 -6.51 -32.55
C VAL A 40 20.32 -7.29 -33.61
N VAL A 41 19.06 -7.64 -33.36
CA VAL A 41 18.22 -8.36 -34.34
C VAL A 41 18.03 -7.55 -35.61
N LEU A 42 17.73 -6.24 -35.47
CA LEU A 42 17.55 -5.34 -36.60
C LEU A 42 18.83 -5.23 -37.44
N TYR A 43 19.98 -5.11 -36.79
CA TYR A 43 21.29 -5.07 -37.43
C TYR A 43 21.56 -6.32 -38.26
N LEU A 44 21.33 -7.51 -37.69
CA LEU A 44 21.52 -8.78 -38.39
C LEU A 44 20.55 -8.94 -39.57
N ARG A 45 19.29 -8.54 -39.39
CA ARG A 45 18.26 -8.63 -40.45
C ARG A 45 18.49 -7.63 -41.57
N PHE A 46 18.86 -6.39 -41.24
CA PHE A 46 19.16 -5.38 -42.24
C PHE A 46 20.43 -5.71 -43.02
N GLY A 47 21.45 -6.30 -42.38
CA GLY A 47 22.61 -6.84 -43.09
C GLY A 47 22.21 -7.81 -44.19
N ALA A 48 21.38 -8.81 -43.84
CA ALA A 48 20.88 -9.78 -44.82
C ALA A 48 20.07 -9.11 -45.95
N VAL A 49 19.17 -8.18 -45.63
CA VAL A 49 18.38 -7.47 -46.65
C VAL A 49 19.27 -6.62 -47.56
N ILE A 50 20.29 -5.96 -47.02
CA ILE A 50 21.23 -5.14 -47.80
C ILE A 50 22.05 -6.03 -48.72
N ASP A 51 22.59 -7.14 -48.20
CA ASP A 51 23.39 -8.09 -48.98
C ASP A 51 22.56 -8.65 -50.14
N ASP A 52 21.33 -9.11 -49.88
CA ASP A 52 20.41 -9.61 -50.91
C ASP A 52 20.14 -8.56 -52.00
N ASN A 53 19.97 -7.30 -51.63
CA ASN A 53 19.71 -6.22 -52.58
C ASN A 53 20.97 -5.76 -53.33
N LEU A 54 22.16 -5.88 -52.75
CA LEU A 54 23.43 -5.48 -53.38
C LEU A 54 23.75 -6.37 -54.59
N TYR A 55 23.42 -7.67 -54.51
CA TYR A 55 23.54 -8.60 -55.63
C TYR A 55 22.47 -8.39 -56.72
N VAL A 56 21.27 -7.96 -56.33
CA VAL A 56 20.12 -7.76 -57.24
C VAL A 56 20.25 -6.51 -58.12
N ILE A 57 21.15 -5.56 -57.85
CA ILE A 57 21.36 -4.41 -58.75
C ILE A 57 21.77 -4.84 -60.18
N HIS A 58 22.25 -6.09 -60.35
CA HIS A 58 22.55 -6.70 -61.64
C HIS A 58 21.36 -7.43 -62.30
N ALA A 59 20.22 -7.58 -61.62
CA ALA A 59 19.02 -8.26 -62.10
C ALA A 59 17.84 -7.29 -62.19
N SER A 60 17.08 -7.35 -63.29
CA SER A 60 16.10 -6.35 -63.71
C SER A 60 14.81 -6.30 -62.87
N ASP A 61 14.57 -7.27 -61.99
CA ASP A 61 13.39 -7.33 -61.12
C ASP A 61 13.71 -6.82 -59.71
N ARG A 62 13.35 -5.56 -59.44
CA ARG A 62 13.54 -4.94 -58.12
C ARG A 62 12.27 -5.00 -57.29
N THR A 63 12.32 -5.72 -56.18
CA THR A 63 11.39 -5.52 -55.06
C THR A 63 11.74 -4.19 -54.38
N PRO A 64 10.76 -3.32 -54.05
CA PRO A 64 11.06 -2.06 -53.37
C PRO A 64 11.61 -2.32 -51.95
N LEU A 65 12.80 -1.80 -51.67
CA LEU A 65 13.56 -2.05 -50.43
C LEU A 65 12.90 -1.42 -49.19
N LEU A 66 12.29 -0.25 -49.35
CA LEU A 66 11.59 0.50 -48.28
C LEU A 66 10.47 -0.31 -47.58
N PRO A 67 9.49 -0.90 -48.28
CA PRO A 67 8.45 -1.68 -47.62
C PRO A 67 8.97 -2.95 -46.95
N ALA A 68 10.03 -3.58 -47.47
CA ALA A 68 10.67 -4.72 -46.81
C ALA A 68 11.30 -4.32 -45.47
N LEU A 69 12.04 -3.22 -45.41
CA LEU A 69 12.58 -2.68 -44.16
C LEU A 69 11.46 -2.26 -43.19
N GLY A 70 10.41 -1.61 -43.70
CA GLY A 70 9.26 -1.18 -42.92
C GLY A 70 8.54 -2.35 -42.24
N TRP A 71 8.40 -3.48 -42.95
CA TRP A 71 7.80 -4.70 -42.41
C TRP A 71 8.63 -5.31 -41.28
N GLU A 72 9.95 -5.44 -41.47
CA GLU A 72 10.84 -5.97 -40.41
C GLU A 72 10.86 -5.06 -39.18
N LEU A 73 10.90 -3.73 -39.38
CA LEU A 73 10.81 -2.78 -38.27
C LEU A 73 9.48 -2.91 -37.52
N ALA A 74 8.35 -2.96 -38.24
CA ALA A 74 7.03 -3.12 -37.64
C ALA A 74 6.93 -4.42 -36.83
N ARG A 75 7.49 -5.52 -37.35
CA ARG A 75 7.53 -6.81 -36.67
C ARG A 75 8.33 -6.74 -35.37
N VAL A 76 9.51 -6.15 -35.38
CA VAL A 76 10.34 -6.00 -34.18
C VAL A 76 9.64 -5.12 -33.15
N VAL A 77 9.10 -3.97 -33.57
CA VAL A 77 8.33 -3.07 -32.68
C VAL A 77 7.13 -3.79 -32.05
N LEU A 78 6.38 -4.58 -32.82
CA LEU A 78 5.23 -5.32 -32.31
C LEU A 78 5.64 -6.35 -31.24
N VAL A 79 6.72 -7.10 -31.48
CA VAL A 79 7.26 -8.06 -30.52
C VAL A 79 7.73 -7.34 -29.25
N CYS A 80 8.45 -6.23 -29.38
CA CYS A 80 8.90 -5.42 -28.23
C CYS A 80 7.70 -4.90 -27.40
N ALA A 81 6.67 -4.36 -28.08
CA ALA A 81 5.46 -3.89 -27.42
C ALA A 81 4.73 -5.01 -26.67
N ALA A 82 4.64 -6.21 -27.25
CA ALA A 82 4.03 -7.37 -26.61
C ALA A 82 4.79 -7.77 -25.33
N VAL A 83 6.12 -7.85 -25.40
CA VAL A 83 6.95 -8.22 -24.23
C VAL A 83 6.83 -7.17 -23.13
N ASN A 84 6.87 -5.88 -23.46
CA ASN A 84 6.68 -4.80 -22.48
C ASN A 84 5.30 -4.84 -21.82
N THR A 85 4.26 -5.12 -22.59
CA THR A 85 2.90 -5.25 -22.06
C THR A 85 2.82 -6.39 -21.05
N VAL A 86 3.42 -7.55 -21.36
CA VAL A 86 3.50 -8.68 -20.43
C VAL A 86 4.25 -8.31 -19.16
N ALA A 87 5.40 -7.63 -19.28
CA ALA A 87 6.18 -7.19 -18.13
C ALA A 87 5.38 -6.24 -17.21
N LEU A 88 4.65 -5.28 -17.79
CA LEU A 88 3.77 -4.37 -17.04
C LEU A 88 2.65 -5.12 -16.32
N VAL A 89 2.03 -6.11 -16.96
CA VAL A 89 0.98 -6.93 -16.35
C VAL A 89 1.53 -7.73 -15.16
N VAL A 90 2.71 -8.33 -15.30
CA VAL A 90 3.39 -9.06 -14.22
C VAL A 90 3.72 -8.12 -13.06
N ALA A 91 4.29 -6.95 -13.36
CA ALA A 91 4.60 -5.92 -12.36
C ALA A 91 3.33 -5.48 -11.60
N HIS A 92 2.23 -5.23 -12.31
CA HIS A 92 0.95 -4.88 -11.70
C HIS A 92 0.41 -6.00 -10.81
N ARG A 93 0.52 -7.27 -11.23
CA ARG A 93 0.07 -8.40 -10.41
C ARG A 93 0.86 -8.54 -9.12
N ILE A 94 2.19 -8.46 -9.19
CA ILE A 94 3.07 -8.53 -8.01
C ILE A 94 2.73 -7.39 -7.04
N TRP A 95 2.60 -6.17 -7.57
CA TRP A 95 2.23 -5.00 -6.78
C TRP A 95 0.87 -5.17 -6.10
N SER A 96 -0.16 -5.58 -6.84
CA SER A 96 -1.51 -5.77 -6.30
C SER A 96 -1.55 -6.81 -5.17
N ARG A 97 -0.71 -7.86 -5.25
CA ARG A 97 -0.62 -8.88 -4.21
C ARG A 97 0.04 -8.32 -2.96
N HIS A 98 1.14 -7.58 -3.13
CA HIS A 98 1.84 -6.95 -2.03
C HIS A 98 0.96 -5.92 -1.30
N VAL A 99 0.28 -5.04 -2.05
CA VAL A 99 -0.64 -4.05 -1.46
C VAL A 99 -1.79 -4.73 -0.70
N ARG A 100 -2.37 -5.80 -1.25
CA ARG A 100 -3.40 -6.57 -0.56
C ARG A 100 -2.88 -7.16 0.75
N GLN A 101 -1.70 -7.77 0.76
CA GLN A 101 -1.09 -8.31 1.98
C GLN A 101 -0.91 -7.23 3.07
N VAL A 102 -0.45 -6.03 2.70
CA VAL A 102 -0.30 -4.91 3.63
C VAL A 102 -1.66 -4.43 4.16
N LEU A 103 -2.65 -4.28 3.28
CA LEU A 103 -4.01 -3.87 3.65
C LEU A 103 -4.70 -4.90 4.55
N ASP A 104 -4.55 -6.19 4.26
CA ASP A 104 -5.12 -7.27 5.06
C ASP A 104 -4.47 -7.34 6.45
N GLY A 105 -3.17 -7.01 6.56
CA GLY A 105 -2.49 -6.85 7.84
C GLY A 105 -3.02 -5.66 8.64
N MET A 106 -3.35 -4.55 7.97
CA MET A 106 -3.97 -3.39 8.62
C MET A 106 -5.41 -3.64 9.05
N ARG A 107 -6.24 -4.25 8.19
CA ARG A 107 -7.64 -4.59 8.48
C ARG A 107 -7.74 -5.45 9.73
N ARG A 108 -6.97 -6.56 9.79
CA ARG A 108 -6.94 -7.44 10.97
C ARG A 108 -6.55 -6.75 12.28
N ARG A 109 -5.79 -5.65 12.22
CA ARG A 109 -5.45 -4.85 13.41
C ARG A 109 -6.52 -3.83 13.74
N LEU A 110 -7.16 -3.24 12.73
CA LEU A 110 -8.29 -2.32 12.91
C LEU A 110 -9.51 -3.04 13.46
N ASP A 111 -9.80 -4.26 12.98
CA ASP A 111 -10.90 -5.09 13.47
C ASP A 111 -10.70 -5.39 14.97
N ARG A 112 -9.50 -5.80 15.39
CA ARG A 112 -9.17 -5.98 16.82
C ARG A 112 -9.28 -4.72 17.67
N VAL A 113 -8.98 -3.55 17.12
CA VAL A 113 -9.18 -2.27 17.82
C VAL A 113 -10.67 -1.93 17.91
N ALA A 114 -11.45 -2.23 16.87
CA ALA A 114 -12.89 -2.07 16.87
C ALA A 114 -13.56 -2.95 17.94
N ASP A 115 -13.01 -4.14 18.18
CA ASP A 115 -13.44 -5.05 19.24
C ASP A 115 -12.95 -4.64 20.64
N LEU A 116 -12.30 -3.47 20.79
CA LEU A 116 -11.70 -2.96 22.03
C LEU A 116 -10.72 -3.94 22.71
N GLU A 117 -10.23 -4.95 22.00
CA GLU A 117 -9.21 -5.87 22.48
C GLU A 117 -7.82 -5.20 22.44
N LEU A 118 -7.57 -4.31 23.39
CA LEU A 118 -6.27 -3.65 23.60
C LEU A 118 -5.23 -4.58 24.27
N ARG A 119 -5.35 -5.90 24.07
CA ARG A 119 -4.33 -6.85 24.55
C ARG A 119 -3.14 -6.83 23.58
N PRO A 120 -1.90 -6.68 24.09
CA PRO A 120 -0.72 -6.77 23.25
C PRO A 120 -0.63 -8.19 22.70
N ASP A 121 -0.67 -8.33 21.38
CA ASP A 121 -0.54 -9.61 20.69
C ASP A 121 0.92 -10.09 20.78
N PRO A 122 1.20 -11.22 21.47
CA PRO A 122 2.55 -11.75 21.56
C PRO A 122 3.11 -12.19 20.19
N GLN A 123 2.26 -12.51 19.21
CA GLN A 123 2.71 -12.87 17.86
C GLN A 123 3.19 -11.65 17.06
N ALA A 124 2.65 -10.45 17.34
CA ALA A 124 3.06 -9.23 16.66
C ALA A 124 4.51 -8.81 16.97
N GLN A 125 5.12 -9.33 18.04
CA GLN A 125 6.52 -9.07 18.41
C GLN A 125 7.53 -9.96 17.66
N GLN A 126 7.10 -11.08 17.08
CA GLN A 126 8.01 -12.02 16.42
C GLN A 126 8.21 -11.75 14.92
N GLU A 127 7.31 -11.02 14.25
CA GLU A 127 7.48 -10.67 12.83
C GLU A 127 8.60 -9.62 12.66
N THR A 128 9.80 -10.09 12.33
CA THR A 128 11.04 -9.32 12.22
C THR A 128 11.07 -8.31 11.06
N HIS A 129 10.05 -8.32 10.19
CA HIS A 129 9.86 -7.35 9.10
C HIS A 129 8.70 -6.39 9.39
N ARG A 130 8.83 -5.56 10.42
CA ARG A 130 7.82 -4.55 10.76
C ARG A 130 7.86 -3.38 9.77
N HIS A 131 6.84 -3.29 8.91
CA HIS A 131 6.59 -2.09 8.12
C HIS A 131 6.42 -0.87 9.04
N ARG A 132 6.99 0.28 8.67
CA ARG A 132 6.92 1.54 9.43
C ARG A 132 5.49 1.98 9.79
N LEU A 133 4.51 1.58 8.98
CA LEU A 133 3.10 1.84 9.24
C LEU A 133 2.56 1.04 10.44
N VAL A 134 3.03 -0.19 10.64
CA VAL A 134 2.69 -1.01 11.81
C VAL A 134 3.17 -0.34 13.09
N ASP A 135 4.40 0.18 13.11
CA ASP A 135 4.94 0.89 14.28
C ASP A 135 4.17 2.18 14.58
N LEU A 136 3.69 2.87 13.53
CA LEU A 136 2.87 4.06 13.68
C LEU A 136 1.51 3.73 14.29
N THR A 137 0.88 2.65 13.87
CA THR A 137 -0.39 2.17 14.44
C THR A 137 -0.19 1.72 15.88
N GLU A 138 0.87 0.98 16.20
CA GLU A 138 1.17 0.54 17.57
C GLU A 138 1.41 1.73 18.50
N LYS A 139 2.19 2.73 18.06
CA LYS A 139 2.38 3.99 18.81
C LYS A 139 1.09 4.78 19.01
N TRP A 140 0.20 4.76 18.02
CA TRP A 140 -1.11 5.40 18.13
C TRP A 140 -2.01 4.66 19.13
N ILE A 141 -2.09 3.33 19.06
CA ILE A 141 -2.84 2.48 20.01
C ILE A 141 -2.33 2.70 21.43
N GLU A 142 -1.02 2.73 21.64
CA GLU A 142 -0.40 3.00 22.94
C GLU A 142 -0.77 4.39 23.49
N GLY A 143 -0.88 5.38 22.60
CA GLY A 143 -1.33 6.74 22.92
C GLY A 143 -2.81 6.77 23.31
N GLU A 144 -3.65 6.07 22.56
CA GLU A 144 -5.09 5.99 22.82
C GLU A 144 -5.39 5.24 24.12
N ARG A 145 -4.66 4.17 24.41
CA ARG A 145 -4.73 3.44 25.69
C ARG A 145 -4.41 4.36 26.86
N ARG A 146 -3.37 5.19 26.75
CA ARG A 146 -3.03 6.19 27.77
C ARG A 146 -4.12 7.24 27.95
N ARG A 147 -4.74 7.69 26.85
CA ARG A 147 -5.88 8.60 26.90
C ARG A 147 -7.08 7.98 27.61
N MET A 148 -7.44 6.75 27.27
CA MET A 148 -8.53 6.02 27.94
C MET A 148 -8.27 5.85 29.44
N VAL A 149 -7.05 5.49 29.84
CA VAL A 149 -6.68 5.39 31.26
C VAL A 149 -6.81 6.75 31.96
N ALA A 150 -6.35 7.84 31.34
CA ALA A 150 -6.47 9.17 31.89
C ALA A 150 -7.94 9.61 32.05
N VAL A 151 -8.78 9.36 31.05
CA VAL A 151 -10.23 9.61 31.12
C VAL A 151 -10.85 8.79 32.25
N ARG A 152 -10.50 7.50 32.35
CA ARG A 152 -11.03 6.61 33.40
C ARG A 152 -10.67 7.08 34.80
N ILE A 153 -9.43 7.53 35.01
CA ILE A 153 -8.98 8.12 36.28
C ILE A 153 -9.72 9.43 36.55
N ALA A 154 -9.90 10.28 35.54
CA ALA A 154 -10.65 11.53 35.68
C ALA A 154 -12.11 11.26 36.07
N THR A 155 -12.79 10.31 35.41
CA THR A 155 -14.15 9.87 35.76
C THR A 155 -14.22 9.24 37.15
N ALA A 156 -13.21 8.48 37.58
CA ALA A 156 -13.21 7.87 38.91
C ALA A 156 -13.00 8.89 40.04
N ARG A 157 -12.41 10.06 39.73
CA ARG A 157 -12.22 11.17 40.67
C ARG A 157 -13.43 12.10 40.77
N LEU A 158 -14.43 11.95 39.90
CA LEU A 158 -15.68 12.69 40.03
C LEU A 158 -16.42 12.20 41.28
N PRO A 159 -16.91 13.13 42.14
CA PRO A 159 -17.65 12.76 43.33
C PRO A 159 -18.93 12.01 42.95
N ALA A 160 -19.26 10.95 43.69
CA ALA A 160 -20.46 10.13 43.45
C ALA A 160 -21.78 10.91 43.59
N ARG A 161 -21.74 12.13 44.13
CA ARG A 161 -22.84 13.09 44.15
C ARG A 161 -22.31 14.44 43.71
N LEU A 162 -22.80 14.92 42.57
CA LEU A 162 -22.59 16.29 42.12
C LEU A 162 -23.45 17.25 42.94
N PRO A 163 -23.02 18.51 43.13
CA PRO A 163 -23.81 19.52 43.82
C PRO A 163 -25.18 19.71 43.15
N ALA A 164 -26.24 19.94 43.93
CA ALA A 164 -27.63 20.05 43.45
C ALA A 164 -27.95 21.28 42.58
N ASP A 165 -26.92 22.06 42.23
CA ASP A 165 -26.93 23.11 41.21
C ASP A 165 -27.52 22.56 39.90
N PRO A 166 -28.35 23.32 39.16
CA PRO A 166 -28.81 22.94 37.81
C PRO A 166 -27.68 22.41 36.88
N LYS A 167 -26.47 22.97 36.92
CA LYS A 167 -25.30 22.48 36.18
C LYS A 167 -24.75 21.15 36.71
N GLY A 168 -24.88 20.90 38.01
CA GLY A 168 -24.50 19.63 38.62
C GLY A 168 -25.47 18.49 38.29
N ARG A 169 -26.75 18.82 38.03
CA ARG A 169 -27.76 17.87 37.54
C ARG A 169 -27.52 17.47 36.08
N GLU A 170 -27.27 18.42 35.18
CA GLU A 170 -26.90 18.12 33.78
C GLU A 170 -25.62 17.26 33.69
N ALA A 171 -24.61 17.58 34.51
CA ALA A 171 -23.38 16.80 34.57
C ALA A 171 -23.61 15.38 35.13
N GLY A 172 -24.59 15.20 36.02
CA GLY A 172 -24.97 13.91 36.59
C GLY A 172 -25.63 12.99 35.56
N GLU A 173 -26.58 13.53 34.78
CA GLU A 173 -27.25 12.81 33.69
C GLU A 173 -26.28 12.44 32.56
N ALA A 174 -25.33 13.32 32.23
CA ALA A 174 -24.27 13.03 31.27
C ALA A 174 -23.33 11.90 31.75
N LEU A 175 -23.09 11.80 33.07
CA LEU A 175 -22.27 10.75 33.66
C LEU A 175 -23.01 9.41 33.74
N GLU A 176 -24.31 9.41 34.02
CA GLU A 176 -25.13 8.19 34.00
C GLU A 176 -25.28 7.63 32.58
N SER A 177 -25.58 8.48 31.58
CA SER A 177 -25.66 8.03 30.18
C SER A 177 -24.32 7.46 29.66
N LEU A 178 -23.19 8.04 30.05
CA LEU A 178 -21.86 7.48 29.76
C LEU A 178 -21.62 6.14 30.47
N ARG A 179 -22.09 6.00 31.72
CA ARG A 179 -21.95 4.77 32.51
C ARG A 179 -22.82 3.64 31.94
N GLU A 180 -24.03 3.97 31.49
CA GLU A 180 -24.92 3.04 30.81
C GLU A 180 -24.34 2.59 29.46
N ALA A 181 -23.87 3.51 28.61
CA ALA A 181 -23.22 3.19 27.35
C ALA A 181 -21.98 2.28 27.55
N ALA A 182 -21.16 2.58 28.58
CA ALA A 182 -20.02 1.73 28.94
C ALA A 182 -20.43 0.34 29.43
N SER A 183 -21.58 0.20 30.10
CA SER A 183 -22.12 -1.09 30.55
C SER A 183 -22.70 -1.93 29.41
N GLN A 184 -23.37 -1.29 28.44
CA GLN A 184 -23.93 -1.96 27.26
C GLN A 184 -22.83 -2.51 26.36
N LEU A 185 -21.75 -1.76 26.15
CA LEU A 185 -20.57 -2.23 25.41
C LEU A 185 -19.91 -3.46 26.06
N ARG A 186 -19.95 -3.55 27.40
CA ARG A 186 -19.38 -4.68 28.15
C ARG A 186 -20.22 -5.96 28.07
N HIS A 187 -21.53 -5.84 27.85
CA HIS A 187 -22.42 -7.00 27.69
C HIS A 187 -22.59 -7.44 26.24
N GLY A 188 -22.49 -6.51 25.27
CA GLY A 188 -22.47 -6.85 23.84
C GLY A 188 -21.25 -7.71 23.45
N SER A 189 -20.08 -7.43 24.02
CA SER A 189 -18.84 -8.16 23.74
C SER A 189 -18.85 -9.63 24.21
N HIS A 190 -19.61 -9.98 25.25
CA HIS A 190 -19.74 -11.38 25.71
C HIS A 190 -20.83 -12.18 24.97
N ALA A 191 -21.78 -11.51 24.32
CA ALA A 191 -22.85 -12.20 23.58
C ALA A 191 -22.35 -12.79 22.25
N ASP A 192 -21.41 -12.11 21.59
CA ASP A 192 -20.86 -12.57 20.30
C ASP A 192 -19.87 -13.73 20.45
N GLU A 193 -19.13 -13.79 21.56
CA GLU A 193 -18.17 -14.87 21.86
C GLU A 193 -18.84 -16.24 22.05
N THR A 194 -20.14 -16.27 22.34
CA THR A 194 -20.93 -17.52 22.44
C THR A 194 -21.53 -18.00 21.13
N ARG A 195 -21.45 -17.19 20.06
CA ARG A 195 -22.10 -17.48 18.76
C ARG A 195 -21.15 -18.08 17.73
N ASP A 196 -19.85 -17.85 17.88
CA ASP A 196 -18.79 -18.43 17.04
C ASP A 196 -18.19 -19.76 17.57
N ALA A 197 -18.76 -20.30 18.65
CA ALA A 197 -18.33 -21.57 19.26
C ALA A 197 -19.22 -22.79 18.90
N GLY A 198 -20.09 -22.68 17.88
CA GLY A 198 -20.93 -23.76 17.36
C GLY A 198 -20.85 -23.89 15.85
#